data_AF-A0A2D7C024-F1
#
_entry.id   AF-A0A2D7C024-F1
#
_cell.length_a   1.000
_cell.length_b   1.000
_cell.length_c   1.000
_cell.angle_alpha   90.00
_cell.angle_beta   90.00
_cell.angle_gamma   90.00
#
_symmetry.space_group_name_H-M   'P 1'
#
loop_
_entity.id
_entity.type
_entity.pdbx_description
1 polymer ?
#
loop_
_entity_poly.entity_id
_entity_poly.type
_entity_poly.pdbx_seq_one_letter_code
_entity_poly.pdbx_strand_id
1 'polypeptide(L)'
;MVVTYRNIRYIVEYPIFLLPSGDWELHDGLLFLGEKILDDKNKEGRTLGARRMQTAHKNILPLKKMITSYNGVLKQGTKYFIDNVGKPFVYEKTHFAQLKYLRIKKVEKKDMASLVWVQGHNTPFTVPRPPEVGMLWAGVLHLHGLPWVLYEYSETKLKDSRKKV
;
A
#
# COMPACT_ATOMS: atom_id res chain seq x y z
N MET A 1 -5.68 15.67 -0.32
CA MET A 1 -4.30 15.57 0.26
C MET A 1 -3.39 14.86 -0.73
N VAL A 2 -2.19 15.39 -0.98
CA VAL A 2 -1.17 14.72 -1.81
C VAL A 2 -0.15 14.04 -0.91
N VAL A 3 0.11 12.76 -1.18
CA VAL A 3 0.95 11.84 -0.43
C VAL A 3 2.04 11.33 -1.38
N THR A 4 3.25 11.19 -0.87
CA THR A 4 4.39 10.67 -1.64
C THR A 4 5.10 9.58 -0.86
N TYR A 5 6.09 8.99 -1.51
CA TYR A 5 7.02 8.01 -0.93
C TYR A 5 7.65 8.48 0.40
N ARG A 6 7.78 9.81 0.61
CA ARG A 6 8.38 10.42 1.81
C ARG A 6 7.48 10.37 3.03
N ASN A 7 6.17 10.43 2.85
CA ASN A 7 5.24 10.70 3.96
C ASN A 7 4.17 9.62 4.20
N ILE A 8 3.92 8.76 3.22
CA ILE A 8 2.87 7.74 3.29
C ILE A 8 2.96 6.84 4.54
N ARG A 9 4.16 6.54 5.03
CA ARG A 9 4.35 5.64 6.17
C ARG A 9 3.84 6.19 7.50
N TYR A 10 3.66 7.51 7.62
CA TYR A 10 3.24 8.15 8.88
C TYR A 10 1.91 8.91 8.79
N ILE A 11 1.42 9.25 7.60
CA ILE A 11 0.13 9.97 7.45
C ILE A 11 -1.05 9.11 7.03
N VAL A 12 -0.83 7.88 6.57
CA VAL A 12 -1.87 6.99 6.06
C VAL A 12 -2.08 5.82 7.02
N GLU A 13 -3.34 5.57 7.37
CA GLU A 13 -3.72 4.39 8.17
C GLU A 13 -4.21 3.25 7.27
N TYR A 14 -3.52 2.11 7.32
CA TYR A 14 -3.94 0.89 6.62
C TYR A 14 -5.08 0.16 7.38
N PRO A 15 -5.93 -0.63 6.68
CA PRO A 15 -5.96 -0.81 5.23
C PRO A 15 -6.43 0.43 4.47
N ILE A 16 -5.98 0.56 3.23
CA ILE A 16 -6.48 1.58 2.31
C ILE A 16 -7.29 0.92 1.19
N PHE A 17 -8.13 1.70 0.53
CA PHE A 17 -8.98 1.24 -0.57
C PHE A 17 -8.77 2.10 -1.81
N LEU A 18 -8.80 1.47 -2.98
CA LEU A 18 -8.66 2.18 -4.26
C LEU A 18 -9.92 2.98 -4.57
N LEU A 19 -9.73 4.19 -5.09
CA LEU A 19 -10.81 5.01 -5.64
C LEU A 19 -10.68 5.14 -7.17
N PRO A 20 -11.81 5.21 -7.90
CA PRO A 20 -11.82 5.40 -9.34
C PRO A 20 -11.44 6.83 -9.79
N SER A 21 -11.71 7.85 -8.97
CA SER A 21 -11.42 9.26 -9.29
C SER A 21 -10.94 10.05 -8.06
N GLY A 22 -10.51 11.29 -8.31
CA GLY A 22 -10.05 12.26 -7.31
C GLY A 22 -11.12 13.25 -6.85
N ASP A 23 -12.33 13.14 -7.42
CA ASP A 23 -13.40 14.14 -7.30
C ASP A 23 -14.30 13.81 -6.11
N TRP A 24 -13.71 13.86 -4.92
CA TRP A 24 -14.42 13.64 -3.67
C TRP A 24 -14.84 14.96 -3.03
N GLU A 25 -16.01 14.96 -2.41
CA GLU A 25 -16.61 16.14 -1.80
C GLU A 25 -17.15 15.77 -0.43
N LEU A 26 -16.96 16.63 0.57
CA LEU A 26 -17.51 16.45 1.91
C LEU A 26 -18.65 17.45 2.10
N HIS A 27 -19.86 16.94 2.29
CA HIS A 27 -21.06 17.75 2.52
C HIS A 27 -21.87 17.16 3.67
N ASP A 28 -22.21 17.96 4.68
CA ASP A 28 -22.99 17.56 5.86
C ASP A 28 -22.52 16.24 6.52
N GLY A 29 -21.19 16.08 6.64
CA GLY A 29 -20.59 14.88 7.24
C GLY A 29 -20.59 13.63 6.35
N LEU A 30 -21.15 13.70 5.14
CA LEU A 30 -21.07 12.63 4.15
C LEU A 30 -19.95 12.93 3.15
N LEU A 31 -19.01 12.00 3.00
CA LEU A 31 -17.98 12.06 1.98
C LEU A 31 -18.51 11.37 0.72
N PHE A 32 -18.57 12.09 -0.38
CA PHE A 32 -19.04 11.63 -1.67
C PHE A 32 -17.90 11.38 -2.64
N LEU A 33 -18.17 10.52 -3.63
CA LEU A 33 -17.37 10.37 -4.84
C LEU A 33 -18.36 10.29 -6.02
N GLY A 34 -18.55 11.41 -6.71
CA GLY A 34 -19.74 11.61 -7.55
C GLY A 34 -21.01 11.46 -6.73
N GLU A 35 -21.99 10.70 -7.22
CA GLU A 35 -23.30 10.52 -6.58
C GLU A 35 -23.32 9.46 -5.44
N LYS A 36 -22.18 8.82 -5.18
CA LYS A 36 -22.08 7.71 -4.22
C LYS A 36 -21.40 8.13 -2.94
N ILE A 37 -21.87 7.58 -1.82
CA ILE A 37 -21.30 7.83 -0.51
C ILE A 37 -20.08 6.94 -0.29
N LEU A 38 -18.95 7.58 0.00
CA LEU A 38 -17.69 6.93 0.32
C LEU A 38 -17.54 6.69 1.83
N ASP A 39 -17.94 7.65 2.65
CA ASP A 39 -17.86 7.58 4.13
C ASP A 39 -19.00 8.40 4.75
N ASP A 40 -19.57 7.90 5.84
CA ASP A 40 -20.60 8.61 6.61
C ASP A 40 -20.00 9.02 7.96
N LYS A 41 -19.44 10.23 8.02
CA LYS A 41 -18.75 10.75 9.22
C LYS A 41 -19.70 11.16 10.34
N ASN A 42 -21.02 11.11 10.11
CA ASN A 42 -22.02 11.33 11.15
C ASN A 42 -22.22 10.09 12.02
N LYS A 43 -21.70 8.92 11.60
CA LYS A 43 -21.73 7.70 12.41
C LYS A 43 -20.54 7.62 13.36
N GLU A 44 -20.79 7.04 14.53
CA GLU A 44 -19.75 6.79 15.51
C GLU A 44 -18.78 5.71 15.02
N GLY A 45 -17.52 5.84 15.43
CA GLY A 45 -16.47 4.87 15.13
C GLY A 45 -15.28 5.50 14.42
N ARG A 46 -14.08 5.08 14.83
CA ARG A 46 -12.82 5.59 14.28
C ARG A 46 -12.62 5.18 12.82
N THR A 47 -12.98 3.95 12.46
CA THR A 47 -12.68 3.39 11.14
C THR A 47 -13.78 3.65 10.13
N LEU A 48 -13.37 3.80 8.88
CA LEU A 48 -14.24 3.87 7.70
C LEU A 48 -15.22 2.69 7.68
N GLY A 49 -14.73 1.49 7.98
CA GLY A 49 -15.56 0.28 8.06
C GLY A 49 -16.65 0.37 9.13
N ALA A 50 -16.30 0.81 10.35
CA ALA A 50 -17.25 0.92 11.46
C ALA A 50 -18.41 1.88 11.12
N ARG A 51 -18.09 3.03 10.53
CA ARG A 51 -19.09 4.03 10.13
C ARG A 51 -19.98 3.54 8.98
N ARG A 52 -19.36 2.93 7.96
CA ARG A 52 -20.08 2.36 6.81
C ARG A 52 -21.00 1.20 7.17
N MET A 53 -20.74 0.45 8.23
CA MET A 53 -21.63 -0.61 8.70
C MET A 53 -22.91 -0.08 9.37
N GLN A 54 -22.86 1.13 9.92
CA GLN A 54 -23.95 1.75 10.68
C GLN A 54 -24.79 2.72 9.84
N THR A 55 -24.37 3.04 8.62
CA THR A 55 -25.08 3.99 7.78
C THR A 55 -26.40 3.39 7.25
N ALA A 56 -27.47 4.18 7.29
CA ALA A 56 -28.76 3.81 6.73
C ALA A 56 -28.81 4.02 5.20
N HIS A 57 -27.88 4.83 4.66
CA HIS A 57 -27.81 5.13 3.25
C HIS A 57 -27.54 3.88 2.41
N LYS A 58 -28.18 3.79 1.24
CA LYS A 58 -28.06 2.63 0.34
C LYS A 58 -27.13 2.87 -0.85
N ASN A 59 -26.92 4.12 -1.24
CA ASN A 59 -26.04 4.54 -2.34
C ASN A 59 -24.56 4.58 -1.95
N ILE A 60 -24.09 3.61 -1.15
CA ILE A 60 -22.70 3.53 -0.72
C ILE A 60 -21.82 3.00 -1.87
N LEU A 61 -20.69 3.65 -2.13
CA LEU A 61 -19.69 3.17 -3.09
C LEU A 61 -19.06 1.85 -2.62
N PRO A 62 -19.11 0.75 -3.40
CA PRO A 62 -18.44 -0.50 -3.03
C PRO A 62 -16.91 -0.39 -3.08
N LEU A 63 -16.24 -0.70 -1.96
CA LEU A 63 -14.78 -0.71 -1.85
C LEU A 63 -14.23 -2.13 -2.08
N LYS A 64 -14.00 -2.47 -3.35
CA LYS A 64 -13.67 -3.85 -3.77
C LYS A 64 -12.21 -4.26 -3.55
N LYS A 65 -11.28 -3.31 -3.58
CA LYS A 65 -9.84 -3.57 -3.56
C LYS A 65 -9.21 -2.94 -2.33
N MET A 66 -8.74 -3.79 -1.44
CA MET A 66 -8.03 -3.41 -0.21
C MET A 66 -6.52 -3.57 -0.41
N ILE A 67 -5.75 -2.60 0.06
CA ILE A 67 -4.29 -2.67 0.14
C ILE A 67 -3.89 -2.55 1.61
N THR A 68 -2.96 -3.39 2.04
CA THR A 68 -2.49 -3.48 3.43
C THR A 68 -1.03 -3.06 3.62
N SER A 69 -0.34 -2.65 2.55
CA SER A 69 1.07 -2.28 2.63
C SER A 69 1.45 -1.20 1.62
N TYR A 70 2.55 -0.50 1.91
CA TYR A 70 3.15 0.49 1.03
C TYR A 70 3.54 -0.08 -0.34
N ASN A 71 4.12 -1.29 -0.37
CA ASN A 71 4.47 -1.96 -1.63
C ASN A 71 3.22 -2.19 -2.51
N GLY A 72 2.07 -2.48 -1.90
CA GLY A 72 0.81 -2.61 -2.62
C GLY A 72 0.38 -1.31 -3.32
N VAL A 73 0.64 -0.14 -2.72
CA VAL A 73 0.37 1.18 -3.32
C VAL A 73 1.22 1.39 -4.57
N LEU A 74 2.50 1.06 -4.49
CA LEU A 74 3.45 1.24 -5.60
C LEU A 74 3.04 0.45 -6.86
N LYS A 75 2.36 -0.68 -6.67
CA LYS A 75 1.91 -1.55 -7.77
C LYS A 75 0.56 -1.14 -8.39
N GLN A 76 -0.10 -0.11 -7.88
CA GLN A 76 -1.36 0.35 -8.46
C GLN A 76 -1.15 1.30 -9.63
N GLY A 77 -2.10 1.24 -10.58
CA GLY A 77 -2.21 2.18 -11.69
C GLY A 77 -2.98 3.46 -11.32
N THR A 78 -3.98 3.37 -10.44
CA THR A 78 -4.65 4.56 -9.89
C THR A 78 -3.75 5.27 -8.88
N LYS A 79 -3.92 6.59 -8.79
CA LYS A 79 -3.30 7.44 -7.76
C LYS A 79 -4.28 7.78 -6.62
N TYR A 80 -5.53 7.37 -6.70
CA TYR A 80 -6.58 7.79 -5.74
C TYR A 80 -6.90 6.69 -4.74
N PHE A 81 -6.93 7.06 -3.46
CA PHE A 81 -7.12 6.13 -2.35
C PHE A 81 -7.92 6.78 -1.22
N ILE A 82 -8.48 5.95 -0.34
CA ILE A 82 -8.99 6.34 0.97
C ILE A 82 -8.37 5.44 2.04
N ASP A 83 -7.97 6.03 3.15
CA ASP A 83 -7.39 5.30 4.28
C ASP A 83 -8.44 4.72 5.24
N ASN A 84 -7.97 3.97 6.24
CA ASN A 84 -8.85 3.28 7.19
C ASN A 84 -9.64 4.22 8.11
N VAL A 85 -9.25 5.49 8.22
CA VAL A 85 -9.97 6.50 9.01
C VAL A 85 -10.85 7.41 8.14
N GLY A 86 -10.94 7.11 6.85
CA GLY A 86 -11.82 7.81 5.91
C GLY A 86 -11.24 9.12 5.38
N LYS A 87 -9.91 9.22 5.26
CA LYS A 87 -9.23 10.36 4.63
C LYS A 87 -8.87 10.00 3.17
N PRO A 88 -9.48 10.64 2.17
CA PRO A 88 -9.10 10.44 0.78
C PRO A 88 -7.77 11.14 0.47
N PHE A 89 -6.95 10.51 -0.38
CA PHE A 89 -5.65 11.02 -0.74
C PHE A 89 -5.21 10.62 -2.16
N VAL A 90 -4.32 11.43 -2.72
CA VAL A 90 -3.63 11.17 -3.99
C VAL A 90 -2.22 10.70 -3.68
N TYR A 91 -1.81 9.53 -4.18
CA TYR A 91 -0.42 9.08 -4.14
C TYR A 91 0.34 9.50 -5.40
N GLU A 92 1.28 10.42 -5.26
CA GLU A 92 2.10 10.90 -6.37
C GLU A 92 3.49 10.27 -6.35
N LYS A 93 3.79 9.53 -7.42
CA LYS A 93 5.11 8.98 -7.69
C LYS A 93 6.03 10.09 -8.20
N THR A 94 7.02 10.46 -7.39
CA THR A 94 7.88 11.64 -7.58
C THR A 94 9.35 11.30 -7.80
N HIS A 95 9.78 10.06 -7.53
CA HIS A 95 11.19 9.68 -7.63
C HIS A 95 11.39 8.36 -8.36
N PHE A 96 12.51 8.18 -9.09
CA PHE A 96 12.87 6.89 -9.69
C PHE A 96 13.86 6.14 -8.80
N ALA A 97 13.41 5.08 -8.14
CA ALA A 97 14.26 4.19 -7.35
C ALA A 97 14.83 3.06 -8.22
N GLN A 98 16.07 2.65 -7.92
CA GLN A 98 16.68 1.48 -8.57
C GLN A 98 16.07 0.20 -8.00
N LEU A 99 15.64 -0.71 -8.88
CA LEU A 99 15.21 -2.06 -8.52
C LEU A 99 16.34 -3.03 -8.84
N LYS A 100 16.90 -3.66 -7.80
CA LYS A 100 17.98 -4.64 -7.93
C LYS A 100 17.53 -5.99 -7.39
N TYR A 101 17.95 -7.07 -8.05
CA TYR A 101 17.63 -8.43 -7.61
C TYR A 101 18.77 -9.00 -6.77
N LEU A 102 18.47 -9.21 -5.48
CA LEU A 102 19.39 -9.74 -4.48
C LEU A 102 18.98 -11.17 -4.14
N ARG A 103 19.97 -12.07 -4.03
CA ARG A 103 19.70 -13.47 -3.69
C ARG A 103 19.16 -13.58 -2.26
N ILE A 104 18.09 -14.34 -2.07
CA ILE A 104 17.56 -14.66 -0.75
C ILE A 104 18.51 -15.66 -0.07
N LYS A 105 19.01 -15.29 1.11
CA LYS A 105 19.91 -16.12 1.91
C LYS A 105 19.15 -17.04 2.86
N LYS A 106 18.12 -16.49 3.49
CA LYS A 106 17.37 -17.15 4.55
C LYS A 106 15.97 -16.57 4.62
N VAL A 107 15.00 -17.42 4.92
CA VAL A 107 13.65 -17.01 5.30
C VAL A 107 13.39 -17.56 6.69
N GLU A 108 13.15 -16.69 7.66
CA GLU A 108 12.71 -17.10 8.99
C GLU A 108 11.20 -16.92 9.10
N LYS A 109 10.48 -18.02 9.32
CA LYS A 109 9.06 -17.96 9.63
C LYS A 109 8.91 -17.59 11.11
N LYS A 110 8.11 -16.58 11.40
CA LYS A 110 7.61 -16.22 12.73
C LYS A 110 6.10 -16.46 12.75
N ASP A 111 5.49 -16.34 13.91
CA ASP A 111 4.06 -16.66 14.08
C ASP A 111 3.14 -15.76 13.21
N MET A 112 3.46 -14.46 13.11
CA MET A 112 2.63 -13.48 12.40
C MET A 112 3.24 -12.95 11.09
N ALA A 113 4.50 -13.26 10.80
CA ALA A 113 5.24 -12.71 9.67
C ALA A 113 6.41 -13.61 9.28
N SER A 114 7.04 -13.33 8.15
CA SER A 114 8.31 -13.93 7.75
C SER A 114 9.38 -12.87 7.59
N LEU A 115 10.59 -13.17 8.01
CA LEU A 115 11.78 -12.33 7.84
C LEU A 115 12.59 -12.86 6.66
N VAL A 116 12.73 -12.03 5.62
CA VAL A 116 13.48 -12.38 4.41
C VAL A 116 14.83 -11.69 4.44
N TRP A 117 15.88 -12.49 4.50
CA TRP A 117 17.28 -12.04 4.49
C TRP A 117 17.83 -12.13 3.08
N VAL A 118 18.42 -11.03 2.60
CA VAL A 118 18.98 -10.95 1.23
C VAL A 118 20.49 -10.72 1.26
N GLN A 119 21.17 -11.09 0.18
CA GLN A 119 22.60 -10.88 0.06
C GLN A 119 22.97 -9.39 0.00
N GLY A 120 24.02 -9.00 0.72
CA GLY A 120 24.51 -7.61 0.75
C GLY A 120 23.74 -6.69 1.70
N HIS A 121 22.78 -7.21 2.48
CA HIS A 121 22.01 -6.45 3.45
C HIS A 121 21.90 -7.20 4.78
N ASN A 122 22.17 -6.50 5.88
CA ASN A 122 22.26 -7.11 7.21
C ASN A 122 20.94 -7.05 8.01
N THR A 123 19.92 -6.37 7.50
CA THR A 123 18.60 -6.31 8.12
C THR A 123 17.59 -7.06 7.27
N PRO A 124 16.71 -7.87 7.87
CA PRO A 124 15.69 -8.60 7.11
C PRO A 124 14.54 -7.69 6.69
N PHE A 125 13.83 -8.09 5.64
CA PHE A 125 12.53 -7.53 5.29
C PHE A 125 11.41 -8.32 5.95
N THR A 126 10.55 -7.64 6.71
CA THR A 126 9.35 -8.25 7.29
C THR A 126 8.24 -8.30 6.25
N VAL A 127 7.73 -9.49 5.97
CA VAL A 127 6.63 -9.73 5.03
C VAL A 127 5.54 -10.58 5.69
N PRO A 128 4.25 -10.39 5.35
CA PRO A 128 3.17 -11.13 5.99
C PRO A 128 3.18 -12.62 5.63
N ARG A 129 3.71 -12.98 4.46
CA ARG A 129 3.83 -14.36 4.00
C ARG A 129 5.23 -14.61 3.44
N PRO A 130 5.78 -15.81 3.65
CA PRO A 130 7.05 -16.17 3.05
C PRO A 130 6.92 -16.16 1.52
N PRO A 131 8.05 -16.00 0.79
CA PRO A 131 8.06 -16.20 -0.64
C PRO A 131 7.60 -17.63 -0.99
N GLU A 132 7.01 -17.79 -2.17
CA GLU A 132 6.63 -19.10 -2.71
C GLU A 132 7.86 -19.98 -2.95
N VAL A 133 7.64 -21.29 -3.00
CA VAL A 133 8.71 -22.25 -3.29
C VAL A 133 9.32 -21.95 -4.66
N GLY A 134 10.65 -21.94 -4.74
CA GLY A 134 11.38 -21.64 -5.99
C GLY A 134 11.75 -20.16 -6.17
N MET A 135 11.18 -19.25 -5.37
CA MET A 135 11.54 -17.83 -5.40
C MET A 135 12.88 -17.58 -4.68
N LEU A 136 13.98 -17.60 -5.43
CA LEU A 136 15.35 -17.49 -4.89
C LEU A 136 15.89 -16.06 -4.83
N TRP A 137 15.23 -15.11 -5.49
CA TRP A 137 15.68 -13.72 -5.61
C TRP A 137 14.58 -12.76 -5.13
N ALA A 138 15.01 -11.68 -4.48
CA ALA A 138 14.15 -10.58 -4.07
C ALA A 138 14.52 -9.32 -4.86
N GLY A 139 13.53 -8.76 -5.57
CA GLY A 139 13.62 -7.43 -6.15
C GLY A 139 13.49 -6.39 -5.05
N VAL A 140 14.55 -5.63 -4.79
CA VAL A 140 14.60 -4.61 -3.73
C VAL A 140 14.77 -3.23 -4.34
N LEU A 141 13.85 -2.33 -4.00
CA LEU A 141 13.98 -0.91 -4.32
C LEU A 141 15.03 -0.27 -3.43
N HIS A 142 15.92 0.49 -4.04
CA HIS A 142 16.97 1.26 -3.37
C HIS A 142 16.63 2.74 -3.42
N LEU A 143 16.68 3.38 -2.26
CA LEU A 143 16.49 4.82 -2.10
C LEU A 143 17.81 5.42 -1.59
N HIS A 144 18.34 6.41 -2.31
CA HIS A 144 19.67 6.99 -2.03
C HIS A 144 20.79 5.93 -1.94
N GLY A 145 20.71 4.88 -2.77
CA GLY A 145 21.69 3.78 -2.81
C GLY A 145 21.49 2.70 -1.72
N LEU A 146 20.58 2.89 -0.78
CA LEU A 146 20.33 1.96 0.32
C LEU A 146 19.10 1.07 0.04
N PRO A 147 19.14 -0.24 0.37
CA PRO A 147 17.97 -1.11 0.33
C PRO A 147 16.81 -0.51 1.14
N TRP A 148 15.63 -0.42 0.54
CA TRP A 148 14.51 0.32 1.14
C TRP A 148 13.21 -0.48 1.22
N VAL A 149 12.76 -1.08 0.12
CA VAL A 149 11.50 -1.82 0.06
C VAL A 149 11.67 -3.11 -0.73
N LEU A 150 11.27 -4.23 -0.14
CA LEU A 150 11.08 -5.47 -0.87
C LEU A 150 9.87 -5.31 -1.80
N TYR A 151 10.13 -5.32 -3.10
CA TYR A 151 9.16 -5.01 -4.13
C TYR A 151 8.49 -6.27 -4.68
N GLU A 152 9.29 -7.29 -5.01
CA GLU A 152 8.79 -8.56 -5.53
C GLU A 152 9.81 -9.68 -5.37
N TYR A 153 9.40 -10.88 -5.75
CA TYR A 153 10.24 -12.06 -5.79
C TYR A 153 10.39 -12.58 -7.22
N SER A 154 11.46 -13.33 -7.48
CA SER A 154 11.66 -14.03 -8.74
C SER A 154 12.44 -15.32 -8.54
N GLU A 155 12.22 -16.30 -9.41
CA GLU A 155 12.95 -17.57 -9.42
C GLU A 155 14.41 -17.38 -9.85
N THR A 156 14.64 -16.49 -10.81
CA THR A 156 15.95 -16.18 -11.38
C THR A 156 16.34 -14.73 -11.11
N LYS A 157 17.63 -14.41 -11.31
CA LYS A 157 18.12 -13.02 -11.23
C LYS A 157 17.66 -12.25 -12.46
N LEU A 158 16.70 -11.35 -12.28
CA LEU A 158 16.28 -10.43 -13.33
C LEU A 158 17.24 -9.24 -13.45
N LYS A 159 17.19 -8.56 -14.60
CA LYS A 159 18.00 -7.37 -14.86
C LYS A 159 17.58 -6.22 -13.96
N ASP A 160 18.56 -5.44 -13.52
CA ASP A 160 18.31 -4.22 -12.76
C ASP A 160 17.46 -3.25 -13.60
N SER A 161 16.53 -2.58 -12.94
CA SER A 161 15.62 -1.63 -13.58
C SER A 161 15.33 -0.44 -12.67
N ARG A 162 14.38 0.41 -13.06
CA ARG A 162 13.93 1.54 -12.24
C ARG A 162 12.42 1.52 -12.10
N LYS A 163 11.91 1.89 -10.94
CA LYS A 163 10.48 2.08 -10.68
C LYS A 163 10.25 3.48 -10.14
N LYS A 164 9.19 4.13 -10.63
CA LYS A 164 8.77 5.42 -10.07
C LYS A 164 8.02 5.16 -8.76
N VAL A 165 8.49 5.78 -7.68
CA VAL A 165 7.95 5.71 -6.32
C VAL A 165 7.42 7.05 -5.89
#